data_AF-A0A6P1BKX3-F1
#
_entry.id   AF-A0A6P1BKX3-F1
#
_cell.length_a   1.000
_cell.length_b   1.000
_cell.length_c   1.000
_cell.angle_alpha   90.00
_cell.angle_beta   90.00
_cell.angle_gamma   90.00
#
_symmetry.space_group_name_H-M   'P 1'
#
loop_
_entity.id
_entity.type
_entity.pdbx_description
1 polymer ?
#
loop_
_entity_poly.entity_id
_entity_poly.type
_entity_poly.pdbx_seq_one_letter_code
_entity_poly.pdbx_strand_id
1 'polypeptide(L)'
;MFHLIKLPDHRSGFVNLSTAYAWEAWIQKCLPAGLHQDVQRRLISNLKHVLVGLEMKAGLIVPHANQGKLLFESYFHMLNFEFCVGMFSICEGLGSALWLRENGLDGSAANRIAFEKWKPSLTKKFDPESKSKLVADVDTVKSVRDKLHQDQLGAREKIDWHAFSYDKAFTPAARAMRCLLSTNASDVPQETNLNVE
;
A
#
# COMPACT_ATOMS: atom_id res chain seq x y z
N MET A 1 7.96 28.34 -11.32
CA MET A 1 6.86 29.23 -10.91
C MET A 1 5.58 28.40 -10.99
N PHE A 2 4.88 28.22 -9.87
CA PHE A 2 3.59 27.51 -9.85
C PHE A 2 2.48 28.55 -9.98
N HIS A 3 1.53 28.33 -10.89
CA HIS A 3 0.36 29.20 -11.04
C HIS A 3 -0.89 28.41 -10.65
N LEU A 4 -1.76 29.02 -9.84
CA LEU A 4 -3.10 28.50 -9.59
C LEU A 4 -3.95 28.80 -10.81
N ILE A 5 -4.44 27.75 -11.48
CA ILE A 5 -5.45 27.88 -12.52
C ILE A 5 -6.83 28.00 -11.89
N LYS A 6 -7.66 28.89 -12.46
CA LYS A 6 -9.08 29.00 -12.10
C LYS A 6 -9.79 27.75 -12.60
N LEU A 7 -10.37 26.96 -11.69
CA LEU A 7 -11.13 25.76 -12.06
C LEU A 7 -12.37 26.16 -12.89
N PRO A 8 -12.77 25.36 -13.89
CA PRO A 8 -13.95 25.64 -14.71
C PRO A 8 -15.23 25.62 -13.86
N ASP A 9 -16.24 26.40 -14.27
CA ASP A 9 -17.54 26.54 -13.56
C ASP A 9 -18.36 25.24 -13.55
N HIS A 10 -18.09 24.33 -14.50
CA HIS A 10 -18.61 22.97 -14.48
C HIS A 10 -17.62 22.04 -13.77
N ARG A 11 -18.06 21.46 -12.64
CA ARG A 11 -17.26 20.52 -11.86
C ARG A 11 -17.06 19.21 -12.62
N SER A 12 -16.01 19.08 -13.40
CA SER A 12 -15.32 17.80 -13.60
C SER A 12 -14.29 17.64 -12.48
N GLY A 13 -14.77 17.27 -11.30
CA GLY A 13 -13.95 17.10 -10.09
C GLY A 13 -13.58 15.64 -9.84
N PHE A 14 -12.82 15.42 -8.77
CA PHE A 14 -12.55 14.07 -8.26
C PHE A 14 -13.86 13.38 -7.83
N VAL A 15 -14.07 12.16 -8.31
CA VAL A 15 -15.16 11.27 -7.88
C VAL A 15 -14.57 10.22 -6.95
N ASN A 16 -15.08 10.15 -5.71
CA ASN A 16 -14.73 9.07 -4.80
C ASN A 16 -15.35 7.77 -5.34
N LEU A 17 -14.51 6.84 -5.82
CA LEU A 17 -14.96 5.50 -6.24
C LEU A 17 -15.27 4.61 -5.02
N SER A 18 -14.48 4.76 -3.95
CA SER A 18 -14.73 4.11 -2.67
C SER A 18 -14.47 5.06 -1.49
N THR A 19 -15.04 4.72 -0.32
CA THR A 19 -14.75 5.41 0.95
C THR A 19 -14.02 4.46 1.89
N ALA A 20 -13.43 4.98 2.97
CA ALA A 20 -12.74 4.14 3.96
C ALA A 20 -13.63 3.04 4.55
N TYR A 21 -14.94 3.27 4.64
CA TYR A 21 -15.89 2.26 5.13
C TYR A 21 -16.02 1.06 4.17
N ALA A 22 -15.89 1.28 2.86
CA ALA A 22 -16.02 0.22 1.86
C ALA A 22 -14.94 -0.86 1.99
N TRP A 23 -13.77 -0.52 2.55
CA TRP A 23 -12.65 -1.44 2.75
C TRP A 23 -12.75 -2.29 4.02
N GLU A 24 -13.66 -1.97 4.93
CA GLU A 24 -13.71 -2.59 6.26
C GLU A 24 -13.97 -4.10 6.19
N ALA A 25 -14.90 -4.54 5.34
CA ALA A 25 -15.25 -5.94 5.17
C ALA A 25 -14.04 -6.77 4.70
N TRP A 26 -13.35 -6.33 3.65
CA TRP A 26 -12.16 -7.00 3.14
C TRP A 26 -11.05 -7.10 4.20
N ILE A 27 -10.77 -6.01 4.92
CA ILE A 27 -9.73 -6.01 5.96
C ILE A 27 -10.12 -7.00 7.07
N GLN A 28 -11.36 -6.99 7.55
CA GLN A 28 -11.81 -7.89 8.60
C GLN A 28 -11.61 -9.36 8.22
N LYS A 29 -11.91 -9.74 6.98
CA LYS A 29 -11.70 -11.11 6.45
C LYS A 29 -10.21 -11.46 6.27
N CYS A 30 -9.39 -10.44 6.02
CA CYS A 30 -7.94 -10.60 5.94
C CYS A 30 -7.27 -10.77 7.31
N LEU A 31 -7.89 -10.32 8.40
CA LEU A 31 -7.36 -10.50 9.75
C LEU A 31 -7.68 -11.88 10.33
N PRO A 32 -6.75 -12.50 11.08
CA PRO A 32 -7.05 -13.73 11.80
C PRO A 32 -7.94 -13.46 13.03
N ALA A 33 -8.72 -14.46 13.42
CA ALA A 33 -9.50 -14.41 14.65
C ALA A 33 -8.60 -14.46 15.91
N GLY A 34 -9.09 -13.88 17.01
CA GLY A 34 -8.43 -13.93 18.32
C GLY A 34 -7.37 -12.85 18.57
N LEU A 35 -7.30 -11.81 17.74
CA LEU A 35 -6.58 -10.58 18.11
C LEU A 35 -7.31 -9.87 19.25
N HIS A 36 -6.56 -9.12 20.06
CA HIS A 36 -7.16 -8.26 21.08
C HIS A 36 -8.09 -7.24 20.41
N GLN A 37 -9.28 -7.01 20.98
CA GLN A 37 -10.33 -6.21 20.32
C GLN A 37 -9.86 -4.80 19.92
N ASP A 38 -9.12 -4.13 20.80
CA ASP A 38 -8.58 -2.79 20.48
C ASP A 38 -7.47 -2.82 19.42
N VAL A 39 -6.67 -3.89 19.37
CA VAL A 39 -5.65 -4.07 18.34
C VAL A 39 -6.32 -4.24 16.99
N GLN A 40 -7.34 -5.10 16.91
CA GLN A 40 -8.12 -5.32 15.71
C GLN A 40 -8.80 -4.03 15.24
N ARG A 41 -9.47 -3.29 16.14
CA ARG A 41 -10.15 -2.03 15.82
C ARG A 41 -9.17 -0.98 15.27
N ARG A 42 -8.03 -0.79 15.92
CA ARG A 42 -7.00 0.17 15.48
C ARG A 42 -6.39 -0.25 14.14
N LEU A 43 -6.14 -1.54 13.95
CA LEU A 43 -5.58 -2.06 12.71
C LEU A 43 -6.54 -1.85 11.53
N ILE A 44 -7.82 -2.21 11.69
CA ILE A 44 -8.86 -1.94 10.67
C ILE A 44 -8.93 -0.44 10.37
N SER A 45 -8.97 0.39 11.42
CA SER A 45 -9.05 1.85 11.25
C SER A 45 -7.85 2.44 10.52
N ASN A 46 -6.64 1.96 10.79
CA ASN A 46 -5.44 2.46 10.12
C ASN A 46 -5.36 1.96 8.67
N LEU A 47 -5.58 0.66 8.44
CA LEU A 47 -5.44 0.05 7.12
C LEU A 47 -6.45 0.63 6.11
N LYS A 48 -7.69 0.93 6.52
CA LYS A 48 -8.67 1.55 5.62
C LYS A 48 -8.26 2.95 5.15
N HIS A 49 -7.62 3.75 6.02
CA HIS A 49 -7.12 5.07 5.63
C HIS A 49 -5.94 4.95 4.67
N VAL A 50 -5.06 3.98 4.90
CA VAL A 50 -3.94 3.71 3.98
C VAL A 50 -4.46 3.25 2.61
N LEU A 51 -5.43 2.33 2.54
CA LEU A 51 -6.01 1.84 1.29
C LEU A 51 -6.64 2.97 0.45
N VAL A 52 -7.48 3.81 1.05
CA VAL A 52 -8.06 4.97 0.35
C VAL A 52 -6.97 5.94 -0.12
N GLY A 53 -5.94 6.15 0.72
CA GLY A 53 -4.79 6.96 0.36
C GLY A 53 -3.98 6.40 -0.81
N LEU A 54 -3.92 5.07 -0.95
CA LEU A 54 -3.30 4.38 -2.10
C LEU A 54 -4.20 4.46 -3.34
N GLU A 55 -5.52 4.33 -3.18
CA GLU A 55 -6.49 4.39 -4.27
C GLU A 55 -6.48 5.76 -4.97
N MET A 56 -6.41 6.84 -4.19
CA MET A 56 -6.25 8.19 -4.73
C MET A 56 -4.94 8.31 -5.54
N LYS A 57 -3.83 7.74 -5.02
CA LYS A 57 -2.53 7.79 -5.71
C LYS A 57 -2.56 6.98 -7.00
N ALA A 58 -3.10 5.76 -6.98
CA ALA A 58 -3.25 4.94 -8.17
C ALA A 58 -4.07 5.65 -9.27
N GLY A 59 -5.15 6.34 -8.88
CA GLY A 59 -5.96 7.16 -9.78
C GLY A 59 -5.23 8.34 -10.44
N LEU A 60 -4.07 8.75 -9.91
CA LEU A 60 -3.21 9.76 -10.53
C LEU A 60 -2.01 9.14 -11.27
N ILE A 61 -1.40 8.12 -10.67
CA ILE A 61 -0.21 7.43 -11.18
C ILE A 61 -0.52 6.72 -12.50
N VAL A 62 -1.57 5.89 -12.56
CA VAL A 62 -1.86 5.06 -13.74
C VAL A 62 -2.23 5.92 -14.95
N PRO A 63 -3.14 6.91 -14.86
CA PRO A 63 -3.41 7.78 -16.00
C PRO A 63 -2.19 8.61 -16.42
N HIS A 64 -1.33 9.03 -15.47
CA HIS A 64 -0.09 9.72 -15.80
C HIS A 64 0.85 8.82 -16.60
N ALA A 65 1.08 7.58 -16.16
CA ALA A 65 1.94 6.61 -16.85
C ALA A 65 1.45 6.33 -18.28
N ASN A 66 0.14 6.23 -18.48
CA ASN A 66 -0.45 5.92 -19.78
C ASN A 66 -0.49 7.10 -20.76
N GLN A 67 -0.56 8.35 -20.27
CA GLN A 67 -0.83 9.53 -21.11
C GLN A 67 0.28 10.59 -21.06
N GLY A 68 1.18 10.53 -20.08
CA GLY A 68 2.39 11.36 -19.96
C GLY A 68 2.19 12.85 -19.65
N LYS A 69 1.03 13.29 -19.13
CA LYS A 69 0.65 14.72 -19.13
C LYS A 69 0.01 15.28 -17.85
N LEU A 70 -0.18 14.47 -16.81
CA LEU A 70 -0.96 14.88 -15.64
C LEU A 70 -0.15 15.47 -14.48
N LEU A 71 1.13 15.10 -14.36
CA LEU A 71 1.96 15.38 -13.19
C LEU A 71 3.34 15.82 -13.65
N PHE A 72 4.01 16.66 -12.88
CA PHE A 72 5.44 16.90 -13.06
C PHE A 72 6.22 15.68 -12.58
N GLU A 73 7.34 15.37 -13.24
CA GLU A 73 8.14 14.15 -13.00
C GLU A 73 8.52 13.97 -11.52
N SER A 74 8.93 15.04 -10.83
CA SER A 74 9.27 14.99 -9.42
C SER A 74 8.10 14.57 -8.53
N TYR A 75 6.89 15.04 -8.83
CA TYR A 75 5.69 14.66 -8.10
C TYR A 75 5.26 13.23 -8.44
N PHE A 76 5.44 12.79 -9.68
CA PHE A 76 5.21 11.40 -10.07
C PHE A 76 6.10 10.42 -9.30
N HIS A 77 7.40 10.72 -9.19
CA HIS A 77 8.33 9.93 -8.35
C HIS A 77 7.92 9.92 -6.88
N MET A 78 7.48 11.06 -6.34
CA MET A 78 6.99 11.13 -4.96
C MET A 78 5.73 10.27 -4.74
N LEU A 79 4.77 10.32 -5.65
CA LEU A 79 3.57 9.48 -5.56
C LEU A 79 3.90 7.98 -5.59
N ASN A 80 4.83 7.55 -6.46
CA ASN A 80 5.28 6.16 -6.53
C ASN A 80 5.98 5.72 -5.22
N PHE A 81 6.82 6.58 -4.65
CA PHE A 81 7.46 6.34 -3.35
C PHE A 81 6.42 6.20 -2.24
N GLU A 82 5.50 7.16 -2.11
CA GLU A 82 4.47 7.13 -1.08
C GLU A 82 3.52 5.93 -1.25
N PHE A 83 3.28 5.50 -2.49
CA PHE A 83 2.54 4.27 -2.77
C PHE A 83 3.28 3.05 -2.17
N CYS A 84 4.60 2.96 -2.33
CA CYS A 84 5.40 1.91 -1.68
C CYS A 84 5.35 1.98 -0.15
N VAL A 85 5.39 3.18 0.44
CA VAL A 85 5.28 3.35 1.90
C VAL A 85 3.93 2.84 2.41
N GLY A 86 2.83 3.21 1.74
CA GLY A 86 1.50 2.72 2.10
C GLY A 86 1.38 1.20 1.88
N MET A 87 1.86 0.68 0.75
CA MET A 87 1.86 -0.75 0.45
C MET A 87 2.62 -1.55 1.51
N PHE A 88 3.79 -1.07 1.94
CA PHE A 88 4.55 -1.68 3.03
C PHE A 88 3.71 -1.73 4.32
N SER A 89 3.03 -0.64 4.64
CA SER A 89 2.22 -0.52 5.86
C SER A 89 1.04 -1.50 5.86
N ILE A 90 0.43 -1.76 4.69
CA ILE A 90 -0.59 -2.80 4.51
C ILE A 90 0.00 -4.19 4.76
N CYS A 91 1.12 -4.52 4.10
CA CYS A 91 1.80 -5.80 4.26
C CYS A 91 2.23 -6.04 5.71
N GLU A 92 2.81 -5.04 6.36
CA GLU A 92 3.27 -5.12 7.74
C GLU A 92 2.09 -5.32 8.70
N GLY A 93 1.00 -4.56 8.53
CA GLY A 93 -0.17 -4.68 9.38
C GLY A 93 -0.83 -6.06 9.30
N LEU A 94 -1.06 -6.56 8.07
CA LEU A 94 -1.66 -7.88 7.85
C LEU A 94 -0.71 -9.01 8.27
N GLY A 95 0.56 -8.95 7.87
CA GLY A 95 1.56 -9.95 8.21
C GLY A 95 1.80 -10.05 9.71
N SER A 96 1.90 -8.90 10.40
CA SER A 96 2.11 -8.86 11.84
C SER A 96 0.94 -9.46 12.60
N ALA A 97 -0.29 -9.17 12.19
CA ALA A 97 -1.49 -9.76 12.76
C ALA A 97 -1.51 -11.29 12.61
N LEU A 98 -1.13 -11.81 11.43
CA LEU A 98 -1.02 -13.24 11.18
C LEU A 98 0.06 -13.87 12.07
N TRP A 99 1.27 -13.28 12.09
CA TRP A 99 2.38 -13.77 12.88
C TRP A 99 2.05 -13.84 14.38
N LEU A 100 1.38 -12.81 14.93
CA LEU A 100 0.93 -12.81 16.32
C LEU A 100 0.09 -14.05 16.63
N ARG A 101 -0.93 -14.32 15.80
CA ARG A 101 -1.84 -15.45 16.03
C ARG A 101 -1.15 -16.79 15.84
N GLU A 102 -0.27 -16.93 14.85
CA GLU A 102 0.53 -18.14 14.66
C GLU A 102 1.45 -18.44 15.85
N ASN A 103 1.79 -17.43 16.67
CA ASN A 103 2.63 -17.56 17.85
C ASN A 103 1.84 -17.48 19.17
N GLY A 104 0.51 -17.63 19.13
CA GLY A 104 -0.34 -17.63 20.32
C GLY A 104 -0.48 -16.27 21.01
N LEU A 105 -0.10 -15.17 20.33
CA LEU A 105 -0.19 -13.81 20.83
C LEU A 105 -1.41 -13.08 20.24
N ASP A 106 -1.92 -12.07 20.92
CA ASP A 106 -3.08 -11.28 20.49
C ASP A 106 -2.74 -9.81 20.17
N GLY A 107 -1.48 -9.42 20.36
CA GLY A 107 -0.95 -8.07 20.12
C GLY A 107 -1.15 -7.07 21.26
N SER A 108 -1.80 -7.45 22.36
CA SER A 108 -2.08 -6.56 23.50
C SER A 108 -0.81 -5.98 24.15
N ALA A 109 0.30 -6.72 24.11
CA ALA A 109 1.60 -6.29 24.64
C ALA A 109 2.40 -5.37 23.70
N ALA A 110 1.80 -4.87 22.62
CA ALA A 110 2.43 -3.95 21.66
C ALA A 110 3.77 -4.45 21.10
N ASN A 111 3.85 -5.74 20.77
CA ASN A 111 5.07 -6.38 20.30
C ASN A 111 5.56 -5.75 18.99
N ARG A 112 6.83 -5.33 18.96
CA ARG A 112 7.51 -5.01 17.70
C ARG A 112 7.86 -6.31 16.98
N ILE A 113 7.39 -6.46 15.74
CA ILE A 113 7.61 -7.65 14.92
C ILE A 113 8.50 -7.26 13.75
N ALA A 114 9.65 -7.94 13.63
CA ALA A 114 10.59 -7.66 12.56
C ALA A 114 10.05 -8.12 11.20
N PHE A 115 10.50 -7.46 10.13
CA PHE A 115 10.13 -7.78 8.74
C PHE A 115 10.25 -9.28 8.41
N GLU A 116 11.39 -9.89 8.76
CA GLU A 116 11.66 -11.32 8.50
C GLU A 116 10.73 -12.26 9.26
N LYS A 117 10.09 -11.78 10.34
CA LYS A 117 9.13 -12.58 11.12
C LYS A 117 7.75 -12.56 10.48
N TRP A 118 7.25 -11.38 10.11
CA TRP A 118 5.88 -11.27 9.62
C TRP A 118 5.72 -11.58 8.12
N LYS A 119 6.77 -11.40 7.30
CA LYS A 119 6.72 -11.65 5.85
C LYS A 119 6.29 -13.10 5.51
N PRO A 120 6.87 -14.15 6.14
CA PRO A 120 6.43 -15.52 5.88
C PRO A 120 4.94 -15.77 6.17
N SER A 121 4.42 -15.22 7.27
CA SER A 121 3.00 -15.34 7.64
C SER A 121 2.09 -14.67 6.62
N LEU A 122 2.49 -13.51 6.09
CA LEU A 122 1.78 -12.84 4.99
C LEU A 122 1.75 -13.72 3.73
N THR A 123 2.91 -14.17 3.26
CA THR A 123 3.02 -14.98 2.03
C THR A 123 2.23 -16.28 2.14
N LYS A 124 2.30 -16.96 3.28
CA LYS A 124 1.55 -18.19 3.53
C LYS A 124 0.03 -18.01 3.37
N LYS A 125 -0.50 -16.82 3.69
CA LYS A 125 -1.93 -16.52 3.55
C LYS A 125 -2.30 -16.08 2.12
N PHE A 126 -1.53 -15.16 1.55
CA PHE A 126 -1.94 -14.44 0.33
C PHE A 126 -1.31 -15.00 -0.96
N ASP A 127 -0.29 -15.83 -0.85
CA ASP A 127 0.36 -16.51 -1.97
C ASP A 127 0.87 -17.91 -1.57
N PRO A 128 -0.01 -18.80 -1.07
CA PRO A 128 0.38 -20.10 -0.51
C PRO A 128 1.09 -21.00 -1.53
N GLU A 129 0.76 -20.86 -2.81
CA GLU A 129 1.30 -21.67 -3.91
C GLU A 129 2.50 -21.00 -4.60
N SER A 130 2.93 -19.81 -4.14
CA SER A 130 4.01 -19.02 -4.77
C SER A 130 3.79 -18.79 -6.27
N LYS A 131 2.51 -18.65 -6.67
CA LYS A 131 2.12 -18.36 -8.06
C LYS A 131 2.28 -16.89 -8.37
N SER A 132 2.18 -16.04 -7.35
CA SER A 132 2.50 -14.63 -7.46
C SER A 132 3.98 -14.39 -7.13
N LYS A 133 4.49 -13.18 -7.42
CA LYS A 133 5.84 -12.77 -6.99
C LYS A 133 5.81 -11.99 -5.68
N LEU A 134 4.81 -12.25 -4.80
CA LEU A 134 4.53 -11.44 -3.61
C LEU A 134 5.77 -11.23 -2.72
N VAL A 135 6.59 -12.26 -2.50
CA VAL A 135 7.82 -12.14 -1.69
C VAL A 135 8.76 -11.10 -2.30
N ALA A 136 9.08 -11.23 -3.59
CA ALA A 136 9.99 -10.32 -4.28
C ALA A 136 9.43 -8.91 -4.39
N ASP A 137 8.10 -8.78 -4.55
CA ASP A 137 7.42 -7.49 -4.61
C ASP A 137 7.45 -6.78 -3.25
N VAL A 138 7.21 -7.51 -2.16
CA VAL A 138 7.30 -6.97 -0.79
C VAL A 138 8.74 -6.57 -0.44
N ASP A 139 9.73 -7.34 -0.86
CA ASP A 139 11.14 -6.98 -0.70
C ASP A 139 11.51 -5.71 -1.48
N THR A 140 10.97 -5.57 -2.69
CA THR A 140 11.14 -4.34 -3.51
C THR A 140 10.48 -3.14 -2.85
N VAL A 141 9.23 -3.29 -2.41
CA VAL A 141 8.47 -2.26 -1.69
C VAL A 141 9.22 -1.79 -0.45
N LYS A 142 9.76 -2.72 0.35
CA LYS A 142 10.62 -2.39 1.49
C LYS A 142 11.85 -1.61 1.06
N SER A 143 12.56 -2.10 0.04
CA SER A 143 13.78 -1.46 -0.47
C SER A 143 13.51 -0.02 -0.90
N VAL A 144 12.41 0.24 -1.62
CA VAL A 144 12.02 1.60 -2.04
C VAL A 144 11.67 2.49 -0.85
N ARG A 145 10.87 1.98 0.10
CA ARG A 145 10.49 2.70 1.32
C ARG A 145 11.70 3.11 2.16
N ASP A 146 12.75 2.28 2.20
CA ASP A 146 13.99 2.53 2.93
C ASP A 146 15.00 3.43 2.15
N LYS A 147 14.65 4.01 1.00
CA LYS A 147 15.56 4.92 0.26
C LYS A 147 15.50 6.38 0.72
N LEU A 148 14.42 6.80 1.38
CA LEU A 148 14.21 8.19 1.77
C LEU A 148 14.23 8.34 3.30
N HIS A 149 15.43 8.43 3.86
CA HIS A 149 15.68 8.60 5.29
C HIS A 149 16.12 10.04 5.61
N GLN A 150 15.34 10.76 6.44
CA GLN A 150 15.63 12.16 6.78
C GLN A 150 16.78 12.32 7.78
N ASP A 151 17.09 11.27 8.54
CA ASP A 151 18.16 11.16 9.53
C ASP A 151 19.54 10.85 8.92
N GLN A 152 19.60 10.50 7.62
CA GLN A 152 20.84 10.19 6.91
C GLN A 152 21.26 11.32 5.97
N LEU A 153 21.52 12.51 6.52
CA LEU A 153 21.82 13.72 5.72
C LEU A 153 22.96 13.54 4.70
N GLY A 154 24.00 12.76 5.04
CA GLY A 154 25.12 12.45 4.12
C GLY A 154 24.78 11.47 3.00
N ALA A 155 23.68 10.72 3.09
CA ALA A 155 23.23 9.80 2.04
C ALA A 155 22.42 10.51 0.93
N ARG A 156 22.01 11.77 1.16
CA ARG A 156 21.14 12.53 0.23
C ARG A 156 21.79 12.85 -1.11
N GLU A 157 23.11 13.00 -1.16
CA GLU A 157 23.84 13.22 -2.42
C GLU A 157 23.74 12.03 -3.40
N LYS A 158 23.26 10.86 -2.92
CA LYS A 158 23.21 9.60 -3.67
C LYS A 158 21.80 9.06 -3.89
N ILE A 159 20.75 9.84 -3.64
CA ILE A 159 19.37 9.39 -3.91
C ILE A 159 19.20 9.25 -5.42
N ASP A 160 19.15 8.00 -5.89
CA ASP A 160 18.74 7.68 -7.26
C ASP A 160 17.23 7.86 -7.39
N TRP A 161 16.79 9.02 -7.89
CA TRP A 161 15.37 9.32 -8.09
C TRP A 161 14.70 8.38 -9.09
N HIS A 162 15.45 7.78 -10.02
CA HIS A 162 14.89 6.78 -10.94
C HIS A 162 14.55 5.46 -10.24
N ALA A 163 15.03 5.22 -9.02
CA ALA A 163 14.57 4.12 -8.19
C ALA A 163 13.09 4.28 -7.74
N PHE A 164 12.52 5.47 -7.88
CA PHE A 164 11.10 5.77 -7.63
C PHE A 164 10.26 5.85 -8.93
N SER A 165 10.80 5.36 -10.04
CA SER A 165 10.06 5.29 -11.32
C SER A 165 8.88 4.33 -11.25
N TYR A 166 7.95 4.45 -12.20
CA TYR A 166 6.77 3.61 -12.33
C TYR A 166 7.14 2.11 -12.30
N ASP A 167 8.05 1.69 -13.19
CA ASP A 167 8.43 0.28 -13.34
C ASP A 167 9.16 -0.29 -12.12
N LYS A 168 10.02 0.52 -11.47
CA LYS A 168 10.85 0.05 -10.34
C LYS A 168 10.14 0.13 -8.99
N ALA A 169 9.20 1.05 -8.81
CA ALA A 169 8.52 1.29 -7.54
C ALA A 169 7.03 0.94 -7.60
N PHE A 170 6.28 1.58 -8.50
CA PHE A 170 4.83 1.41 -8.53
C PHE A 170 4.40 0.02 -9.01
N THR A 171 4.96 -0.50 -10.11
CA THR A 171 4.53 -1.79 -10.68
C THR A 171 4.68 -2.97 -9.71
N PRO A 172 5.81 -3.14 -8.99
CA PRO A 172 5.92 -4.17 -7.96
C PRO A 172 4.93 -3.96 -6.81
N ALA A 173 4.74 -2.73 -6.34
CA ALA A 173 3.80 -2.42 -5.27
C ALA A 173 2.34 -2.70 -5.67
N ALA A 174 1.93 -2.31 -6.87
CA ALA A 174 0.60 -2.57 -7.41
C ALA A 174 0.37 -4.07 -7.62
N ARG A 175 1.39 -4.81 -8.07
CA ARG A 175 1.31 -6.28 -8.18
C ARG A 175 1.16 -6.95 -6.82
N ALA A 176 1.91 -6.51 -5.79
CA ALA A 176 1.71 -6.98 -4.42
C ALA A 176 0.29 -6.69 -3.93
N MET A 177 -0.22 -5.47 -4.15
CA MET A 177 -1.60 -5.11 -3.79
C MET A 177 -2.61 -6.05 -4.44
N ARG A 178 -2.54 -6.25 -5.76
CA ARG A 178 -3.45 -7.16 -6.49
C ARG A 178 -3.38 -8.59 -5.97
N CYS A 179 -2.18 -9.07 -5.60
CA CYS A 179 -2.04 -10.36 -4.95
C CYS A 179 -2.83 -10.42 -3.64
N LEU A 180 -2.72 -9.39 -2.77
CA LEU A 180 -3.50 -9.35 -1.54
C LEU A 180 -5.01 -9.32 -1.81
N LEU A 181 -5.45 -8.46 -2.74
CA LEU A 181 -6.86 -8.26 -3.08
C LEU A 181 -7.52 -9.51 -3.68
N SER A 182 -6.74 -10.41 -4.29
CA SER A 182 -7.26 -11.70 -4.77
C SER A 182 -7.83 -12.58 -3.65
N THR A 183 -7.32 -12.42 -2.42
CA THR A 183 -7.85 -13.09 -1.24
C THR A 183 -9.10 -12.34 -0.76
N ASN A 184 -10.23 -13.06 -0.65
CA ASN A 184 -11.54 -12.48 -0.35
C ASN A 184 -11.98 -11.41 -1.39
N ALA A 185 -11.72 -11.66 -2.67
CA ALA A 185 -12.01 -10.71 -3.75
C ALA A 185 -13.47 -10.21 -3.79
N SER A 186 -14.43 -11.01 -3.31
CA SER A 186 -15.85 -10.61 -3.21
C SER A 186 -16.12 -9.48 -2.22
N ASP A 187 -15.21 -9.25 -1.26
CA ASP A 187 -15.33 -8.21 -0.23
C ASP A 187 -14.57 -6.92 -0.61
N VAL A 188 -13.84 -6.93 -1.73
CA VAL A 188 -13.16 -5.74 -2.27
C VAL A 188 -14.20 -4.79 -2.86
N PRO A 189 -14.10 -3.46 -2.67
CA PRO A 189 -14.98 -2.50 -3.32
C PRO A 189 -15.02 -2.71 -4.84
N GLN A 190 -16.24 -2.77 -5.41
CA GLN A 190 -16.43 -3.03 -6.84
C GLN A 190 -15.73 -2.00 -7.73
N GLU A 191 -15.77 -0.74 -7.32
CA GLU A 191 -15.08 0.35 -8.00
C GLU A 191 -13.83 0.71 -7.18
N THR A 192 -12.65 0.32 -7.68
CA THR A 192 -11.37 0.66 -7.05
C THR A 192 -10.25 0.87 -8.08
N ASN A 193 -9.41 1.87 -7.84
CA ASN A 193 -8.18 2.08 -8.63
C ASN A 193 -7.06 1.08 -8.30
N LEU A 194 -7.21 0.25 -7.26
CA LEU A 194 -6.14 -0.66 -6.81
C LEU A 194 -6.05 -1.97 -7.62
N ASN A 195 -7.02 -2.23 -8.50
CA ASN A 195 -7.03 -3.39 -9.38
C ASN A 195 -6.58 -3.09 -10.82
N VAL A 196 -6.22 -1.84 -11.13
CA VAL A 196 -5.89 -1.40 -12.49
C VAL A 196 -4.46 -1.82 -12.85
N GLU A 197 -4.25 -2.24 -14.10
CA GLU A 197 -2.94 -2.59 -14.68
C GLU A 197 -2.21 -1.39 -15.29
#